data_AF-A0A0R2U9B7-F1
#
_entry.id   AF-A0A0R2U9B7-F1
#
_cell.length_a   1.000
_cell.length_b   1.000
_cell.length_c   1.000
_cell.angle_alpha   90.00
_cell.angle_beta   90.00
_cell.angle_gamma   90.00
#
_symmetry.space_group_name_H-M   'P 1'
#
loop_
_entity.id
_entity.type
_entity.pdbx_description
1 polymer ?
#
loop_
_entity_poly.entity_id
_entity_poly.type
_entity_poly.pdbx_seq_one_letter_code
_entity_poly.pdbx_strand_id
1 'polypeptide(L)' 'MTQSEADWQFISYGNTHHAFTNPEANDIEMGTVYNHHSDKRSWIAMTNFLKEVFDNVNQ' A
#
# COMPACT_ATOMS: atom_id res chain seq x y z
N MET A 1 -15.57 1.32 8.90
CA MET A 1 -15.64 1.10 7.44
C MET A 1 -17.02 0.61 7.02
N THR A 2 -17.56 -0.46 7.61
CA THR A 2 -18.95 -0.89 7.34
C THR A 2 -20.00 0.13 7.77
N GLN A 3 -19.88 0.71 8.98
CA GLN A 3 -20.82 1.74 9.45
C GLN A 3 -20.77 3.04 8.63
N SER A 4 -19.62 3.32 8.00
CA SER A 4 -19.44 4.50 7.15
C SER A 4 -19.77 4.22 5.69
N GLU A 5 -20.23 3.00 5.36
CA GLU A 5 -20.51 2.53 3.99
C GLU A 5 -19.35 2.80 3.02
N ALA A 6 -18.11 2.79 3.54
CA ALA A 6 -16.94 3.03 2.72
C ALA A 6 -16.64 1.78 1.89
N ASP A 7 -16.29 1.97 0.61
CA ASP A 7 -15.64 0.93 -0.17
C ASP A 7 -14.18 0.80 0.30
N TRP A 8 -13.80 -0.36 0.80
CA TRP A 8 -12.51 -0.56 1.44
C TRP A 8 -11.88 -1.90 1.08
N GLN A 9 -10.56 -1.87 0.99
CA GLN A 9 -9.74 -3.06 0.79
C GLN A 9 -8.63 -3.08 1.84
N PHE A 10 -8.30 -4.28 2.33
CA PHE A 10 -7.13 -4.50 3.17
C PHE A 10 -6.16 -5.41 2.43
N ILE A 11 -4.91 -4.95 2.28
CA ILE A 11 -3.87 -5.68 1.57
C ILE A 11 -2.72 -5.93 2.55
N SER A 12 -2.41 -7.20 2.79
CA SER A 12 -1.31 -7.61 3.64
C SER A 12 -0.13 -8.09 2.81
N TYR A 13 1.06 -7.62 3.13
CA TYR A 13 2.30 -8.05 2.50
C TYR A 13 3.14 -8.85 3.51
N GLY A 14 3.36 -10.14 3.22
CA GLY A 14 4.20 -10.99 4.07
C GLY A 14 5.66 -10.50 4.12
N ASN A 15 6.35 -10.75 5.24
CA ASN A 15 7.74 -10.34 5.47
C ASN A 15 8.00 -8.84 5.23
N THR A 16 7.03 -8.01 5.61
CA THR A 16 7.07 -6.57 5.40
C THR A 16 7.04 -5.84 6.74
N HIS A 17 7.99 -4.93 6.93
CA HIS A 17 8.16 -4.13 8.13
C HIS A 17 7.60 -2.72 7.95
N HIS A 18 7.70 -1.86 8.97
CA HIS A 18 7.40 -0.44 8.78
C HIS A 18 8.39 0.18 7.79
N ALA A 19 8.01 1.30 7.17
CA ALA A 19 8.83 2.03 6.20
C ALA A 19 9.28 1.18 4.98
N PHE A 20 8.54 0.14 4.61
CA PHE A 20 8.91 -0.78 3.54
C PHE A 20 9.01 -0.13 2.14
N THR A 21 8.49 1.08 1.96
CA THR A 21 8.57 1.89 0.73
C THR A 21 9.74 2.86 0.72
N ASN A 22 10.48 3.01 1.82
CA ASN A 22 11.67 3.87 1.89
C ASN A 22 12.93 3.04 1.64
N PRO A 23 13.64 3.20 0.51
CA PRO A 23 14.85 2.43 0.19
C PRO A 23 15.98 2.55 1.23
N GLU A 24 16.00 3.63 2.01
CA GLU A 24 17.02 3.88 3.04
C GLU A 24 16.68 3.24 4.40
N ALA A 25 15.51 2.62 4.54
CA ALA A 25 15.10 1.96 5.79
C ALA A 25 15.83 0.62 5.97
N ASN A 26 16.66 0.52 7.01
CA ASN A 26 17.40 -0.71 7.33
C ASN A 26 17.70 -0.84 8.84
N ASP A 27 16.70 -0.53 9.68
CA ASP A 27 16.77 -0.70 11.13
C ASP A 27 15.78 -1.77 11.58
N ILE A 28 16.30 -3.00 11.76
CA ILE A 28 15.53 -4.17 12.20
C ILE A 28 15.05 -4.03 13.65
N GLU A 29 15.85 -3.43 14.52
CA GLU A 29 15.51 -3.24 15.94
C GLU A 29 14.33 -2.28 16.10
N MET A 30 14.29 -1.23 15.27
CA MET A 30 13.13 -0.32 15.18
C MET A 30 11.98 -0.90 14.33
N GLY A 31 12.18 -2.03 13.65
CA GLY A 31 11.20 -2.64 12.77
C GLY A 31 10.92 -1.82 11.49
N THR A 32 11.90 -1.04 11.02
CA THR A 32 11.82 -0.24 9.79
C THR A 32 12.79 -0.77 8.73
N VAL A 33 12.29 -1.51 7.76
CA VAL A 33 13.12 -2.19 6.76
C VAL A 33 12.47 -2.10 5.39
N TYR A 34 13.22 -1.63 4.41
CA TYR A 34 12.81 -1.60 3.01
C TYR A 34 12.49 -3.00 2.49
N ASN A 35 11.40 -3.12 1.74
CA ASN A 35 11.07 -4.35 1.01
C ASN A 35 10.63 -4.01 -0.42
N HIS A 36 11.54 -4.26 -1.37
CA HIS A 36 11.32 -3.98 -2.79
C HIS A 36 10.04 -4.59 -3.37
N HIS A 37 9.69 -5.82 -2.97
CA HIS A 37 8.50 -6.47 -3.50
C HIS A 37 7.22 -5.84 -2.96
N SER A 38 7.20 -5.50 -1.68
CA SER A 38 6.03 -4.88 -1.03
C SER A 38 5.85 -3.44 -1.50
N ASP A 39 6.94 -2.68 -1.66
CA ASP A 39 6.93 -1.35 -2.26
C ASP A 39 6.26 -1.38 -3.64
N LYS A 40 6.82 -2.16 -4.56
CA LYS A 40 6.29 -2.28 -5.93
C LYS A 40 4.83 -2.74 -5.97
N ARG A 41 4.45 -3.73 -5.16
CA ARG A 41 3.07 -4.26 -5.14
C ARG A 41 2.08 -3.26 -4.53
N SER A 42 2.49 -2.53 -3.50
CA SER A 42 1.67 -1.47 -2.88
C SER A 42 1.44 -0.31 -3.83
N TRP A 43 2.47 0.07 -4.60
CA TRP A 43 2.35 1.10 -5.62
C TRP A 43 1.33 0.71 -6.70
N ILE A 44 1.42 -0.52 -7.22
CA ILE A 44 0.46 -1.02 -8.23
C ILE A 44 -0.96 -1.01 -7.69
N ALA A 45 -1.18 -1.53 -6.47
CA ALA A 45 -2.49 -1.56 -5.85
C ALA A 45 -3.08 -0.14 -5.69
N MET A 46 -2.27 0.80 -5.20
CA MET A 46 -2.66 2.21 -5.07
C MET A 46 -3.00 2.81 -6.44
N THR A 47 -2.15 2.64 -7.46
CA THR A 47 -2.40 3.21 -8.78
C THR A 47 -3.64 2.62 -9.46
N ASN A 48 -3.92 1.33 -9.25
CA ASN A 48 -5.13 0.69 -9.77
C ASN A 48 -6.37 1.26 -9.11
N PHE A 49 -6.36 1.40 -7.78
CA PHE A 49 -7.47 2.00 -7.02
C PHE A 49 -7.73 3.45 -7.47
N LEU A 50 -6.68 4.27 -7.57
CA LEU A 50 -6.82 5.66 -8.03
C LEU A 50 -7.32 5.73 -9.48
N LYS A 51 -6.83 4.85 -10.35
CA LYS A 51 -7.31 4.75 -11.73
C LYS A 51 -8.79 4.42 -11.78
N GLU A 52 -9.25 3.43 -11.01
CA GLU A 52 -10.66 3.07 -10.90
C GLU A 52 -11.50 4.26 -10.44
N VAL A 53 -11.09 4.93 -9.35
CA VAL A 53 -11.84 6.06 -8.80
C VAL A 53 -11.93 7.22 -9.80
N PHE A 54 -10.84 7.56 -10.51
CA PHE A 54 -10.82 8.73 -11.38
C PHE A 54 -11.26 8.47 -12.83
N ASP A 55 -11.12 7.25 -13.34
CA ASP A 55 -11.65 6.90 -14.67
C ASP A 55 -13.19 6.89 -14.66
N ASN A 56 -13.81 6.57 -13.52
CA ASN A 56 -15.27 6.58 -13.34
C ASN A 56 -15.85 8.00 -13.16
N VAL A 57 -15.04 9.05 -12.97
CA VAL A 57 -15.50 10.44 -12.81
C VAL A 57 -15.89 11.08 -14.14
N ASN A 58 -15.40 10.55 -15.27
CA ASN A 58 -15.67 11.06 -16.62
C ASN A 58 -16.74 10.24 -17.39
N GLN A 59 -17.45 9.34 -16.71
CA GLN A 59 -18.65 8.65 -17.24
C GLN A 59 -19.90 9.22 -16.58
#